data_AF-A0A1M6KJX9-F1
#
_entry.id   AF-A0A1M6KJX9-F1
#
_cell.length_a   1.000
_cell.length_b   1.000
_cell.length_c   1.000
_cell.angle_alpha   90.00
_cell.angle_beta   90.00
_cell.angle_gamma   90.00
#
_symmetry.space_group_name_H-M   'P 1'
#
loop_
_entity.id
_entity.type
_entity.pdbx_description
1 polymer ?
#
loop_
_entity_poly.entity_id
_entity_poly.type
_entity_poly.pdbx_seq_one_letter_code
_entity_poly.pdbx_strand_id
1 'polypeptide(L)'
;MAELLIVVAIIAVLVAVSIPIFTHRLEKARRTVCLNERNTMRRAAAMATLTDDIDWTKYSDSAEVIAKLKDMGLIEEFECQSGGTIYAEENSIKAGNVSFRCTYHDDGKKPGDEEENLTGTGSALKNLQDALKDAWESYIKDKNNSKNNTAFLQNFFKNNNSEDYLKKEKVSDVLTEDQIEKLAKSMNEKQSDYTETQIKSVLQKYANSELTVAPYVLRDGTIVYYYTEDASRFGKNDSTNHSTTSMMYYNGTWYMAPMASADKLKNGFYPANFNSESPSEFFGKEGWIAVN
;
A
#
# COMPACT_ATOMS: atom_id res chain seq x y z
N MET A 1 36.96 28.27 -34.47
CA MET A 1 35.57 27.77 -34.30
C MET A 1 35.51 26.31 -33.85
N ALA A 2 36.41 25.42 -34.29
CA ALA A 2 36.43 24.01 -33.88
C ALA A 2 36.63 23.78 -32.36
N GLU A 3 37.41 24.63 -31.69
CA GLU A 3 37.74 24.46 -30.27
C GLU A 3 36.51 24.63 -29.35
N LEU A 4 35.65 25.61 -29.64
CA LEU A 4 34.36 25.78 -28.93
C LEU A 4 33.39 24.63 -29.20
N LEU A 5 33.42 24.04 -30.39
CA LEU A 5 32.52 22.93 -30.74
C LEU A 5 32.84 21.65 -29.97
N ILE A 6 34.13 21.35 -29.75
CA ILE A 6 34.56 20.19 -28.97
C ILE A 6 34.13 20.33 -27.51
N VAL A 7 34.29 21.52 -26.93
CA VAL A 7 33.88 21.81 -25.55
C VAL A 7 32.38 21.63 -25.37
N VAL A 8 31.57 22.19 -26.28
CA VAL A 8 30.11 22.03 -26.25
C VAL A 8 29.69 20.56 -26.39
N ALA A 9 30.35 19.80 -27.27
CA ALA A 9 30.06 18.39 -27.45
C ALA A 9 30.31 17.56 -26.18
N ILE A 10 31.41 17.81 -25.46
CA ILE A 10 31.72 17.11 -24.21
C ILE A 10 30.72 17.48 -23.11
N ILE A 11 30.37 18.77 -22.97
CA ILE A 11 29.37 19.21 -21.99
C ILE A 11 28.02 18.56 -22.26
N ALA A 12 27.59 18.48 -23.53
CA ALA A 12 26.32 17.85 -23.90
C ALA A 12 26.25 16.38 -23.48
N VAL A 13 27.33 15.61 -23.68
CA VAL A 13 27.41 14.21 -23.24
C VAL A 13 27.34 14.10 -21.72
N LEU A 14 28.06 14.95 -20.99
CA LEU A 14 28.04 14.95 -19.52
C LEU A 14 26.65 15.29 -18.97
N VAL A 15 25.99 16.29 -19.54
CA VAL A 15 24.63 16.69 -19.16
C VAL A 15 23.63 15.57 -19.45
N ALA A 16 23.74 14.91 -20.61
CA ALA A 16 22.85 13.82 -21.00
C ALA A 16 22.88 12.64 -20.02
N VAL A 17 24.06 12.29 -19.48
CA VAL A 17 24.17 11.22 -18.47
C VAL A 17 23.79 11.72 -17.07
N SER A 18 24.05 12.99 -16.76
CA SER A 18 23.86 13.53 -15.41
C SER A 18 22.39 13.84 -15.09
N ILE A 19 21.61 14.36 -16.04
CA ILE A 19 20.20 14.73 -15.79
C ILE A 19 19.38 13.54 -15.29
N PRO A 20 19.36 12.36 -15.93
CA PRO A 20 18.59 11.21 -15.45
C PRO A 20 18.97 10.81 -14.01
N ILE A 21 20.27 10.82 -13.70
CA ILE A 21 20.77 10.46 -12.37
C ILE A 21 20.27 11.45 -11.31
N PHE A 22 20.37 12.75 -11.58
CA PHE A 22 19.91 13.78 -10.65
C PHE A 22 18.38 13.74 -10.49
N THR A 23 17.63 13.53 -11.57
CA THR A 23 16.18 13.41 -11.53
C THR A 23 15.72 12.22 -10.69
N HIS A 24 16.32 11.04 -10.86
CA HIS A 24 16.00 9.87 -10.03
C HIS A 24 16.32 10.08 -8.56
N ARG A 25 17.45 10.74 -8.25
CA ARG A 25 17.81 11.06 -6.86
C ARG A 25 16.86 12.09 -6.23
N LEU A 26 16.42 13.08 -7.01
CA LEU A 26 15.44 14.08 -6.55
C LEU A 26 14.08 13.44 -6.28
N GLU A 27 13.60 12.57 -7.15
CA GLU A 27 12.35 11.84 -6.95
C GLU A 27 12.41 10.96 -5.70
N LYS A 28 13.51 10.20 -5.53
CA LYS A 28 13.76 9.42 -4.32
C LYS A 28 13.77 10.30 -3.07
N ALA A 29 14.45 11.45 -3.11
CA ALA A 29 14.50 12.37 -1.98
C ALA A 29 13.13 12.93 -1.60
N ARG A 30 12.33 13.39 -2.57
CA ARG A 30 10.96 13.88 -2.34
C ARG A 30 10.08 12.82 -1.71
N ARG A 31 10.19 11.59 -2.21
CA ARG A 31 9.46 10.43 -1.67
C ARG A 31 9.90 10.10 -0.24
N THR A 32 11.20 10.08 0.03
CA THR A 32 11.74 9.82 1.37
C THR A 32 11.28 10.90 2.36
N VAL A 33 11.30 12.17 1.97
CA VAL A 33 10.81 13.28 2.80
C VAL A 33 9.32 13.09 3.10
N CYS A 34 8.50 12.80 2.10
CA CYS A 34 7.06 12.54 2.30
C CYS A 34 6.80 11.33 3.19
N LEU A 35 7.56 10.24 3.02
CA LEU A 35 7.43 9.04 3.85
C LEU A 35 7.81 9.33 5.31
N ASN A 36 8.92 10.05 5.52
CA ASN A 36 9.38 10.43 6.86
C ASN A 36 8.34 11.30 7.56
N GLU A 37 7.70 12.22 6.83
CA GLU A 37 6.65 13.04 7.42
C GLU A 37 5.46 12.19 7.88
N ARG A 38 4.93 11.31 7.01
CA ARG A 38 3.83 10.41 7.39
C ARG A 38 4.18 9.55 8.60
N ASN A 39 5.41 9.08 8.68
CA ASN A 39 5.90 8.32 9.83
C ASN A 39 5.98 9.18 11.09
N THR A 40 6.35 10.45 10.97
CA THR A 40 6.35 11.42 12.07
C THR A 40 4.92 11.67 12.55
N MET A 41 3.98 11.92 11.64
CA MET A 41 2.55 12.06 11.96
C MET A 41 1.97 10.80 12.62
N ARG A 42 2.32 9.62 12.13
CA ARG A 42 1.90 8.34 12.73
C ARG A 42 2.41 8.21 14.17
N ARG A 43 3.68 8.54 14.40
CA ARG A 43 4.27 8.53 15.76
C ARG A 43 3.62 9.56 16.65
N ALA A 44 3.33 10.75 16.14
CA ALA A 44 2.58 11.78 16.86
C ALA A 44 1.19 11.28 17.27
N ALA A 45 0.44 10.64 16.38
CA ALA A 45 -0.86 10.05 16.69
C ALA A 45 -0.77 8.96 17.77
N ALA A 46 0.23 8.08 17.67
CA ALA A 46 0.47 7.06 18.68
C ALA A 46 0.88 7.65 20.03
N MET A 47 1.71 8.71 20.04
CA MET A 47 2.09 9.42 21.26
C MET A 47 0.88 10.06 21.90
N ALA A 48 0.06 10.80 21.15
CA ALA A 48 -1.17 11.41 21.60
C ALA A 48 -2.17 10.41 22.23
N THR A 49 -2.28 9.19 21.68
CA THR A 49 -3.07 8.12 22.33
C THR A 49 -2.51 7.73 23.69
N LEU A 50 -1.17 7.67 23.82
CA LEU A 50 -0.51 7.23 25.05
C LEU A 50 -0.41 8.32 26.12
N THR A 51 -0.23 9.58 25.72
CA THR A 51 -0.01 10.71 26.65
C THR A 51 -1.30 11.40 27.04
N ASP A 52 -2.18 11.61 26.08
CA ASP A 52 -3.38 12.45 26.23
C ASP A 52 -4.68 11.63 26.18
N ASP A 53 -4.57 10.30 26.18
CA ASP A 53 -5.67 9.33 26.14
C ASP A 53 -6.69 9.64 25.01
N ILE A 54 -6.15 10.02 23.84
CA ILE A 54 -6.97 10.36 22.69
C ILE A 54 -7.55 9.09 22.07
N ASP A 55 -8.87 9.04 22.10
CA ASP A 55 -9.67 8.07 21.37
C ASP A 55 -9.92 8.57 19.94
N TRP A 56 -9.11 8.07 19.00
CA TRP A 56 -9.22 8.42 17.58
C TRP A 56 -10.53 7.97 16.94
N THR A 57 -11.22 6.98 17.51
CA THR A 57 -12.47 6.45 16.94
C THR A 57 -13.63 7.45 16.96
N LYS A 58 -13.48 8.54 17.73
CA LYS A 58 -14.43 9.66 17.81
C LYS A 58 -14.32 10.65 16.65
N TYR A 59 -13.23 10.58 15.88
CA TYR A 59 -13.00 11.44 14.73
C TYR A 59 -13.43 10.70 13.47
N SER A 60 -14.08 11.41 12.55
CA SER A 60 -14.56 10.83 11.29
C SER A 60 -13.81 11.33 10.07
N ASP A 61 -13.02 12.40 10.21
CA ASP A 61 -12.33 13.05 9.11
C ASP A 61 -10.82 13.19 9.38
N SER A 62 -10.05 12.97 8.33
CA SER A 62 -8.61 13.21 8.29
C SER A 62 -8.26 14.64 8.68
N ALA A 63 -9.04 15.64 8.23
CA ALA A 63 -8.76 17.04 8.53
C ALA A 63 -8.81 17.32 10.04
N GLU A 64 -9.77 16.72 10.75
CA GLU A 64 -9.91 16.86 12.20
C GLU A 64 -8.74 16.20 12.95
N VAL A 65 -8.31 15.01 12.52
CA VAL A 65 -7.15 14.31 13.11
C VAL A 65 -5.88 15.13 12.95
N ILE A 66 -5.62 15.63 11.73
CA ILE A 66 -4.43 16.45 11.46
C ILE A 66 -4.49 17.77 12.23
N ALA A 67 -5.66 18.44 12.26
CA ALA A 67 -5.85 19.66 13.04
C ALA A 67 -5.59 19.42 14.53
N LYS A 68 -6.09 18.32 15.08
CA LYS A 68 -5.87 17.95 16.49
C LYS A 68 -4.39 17.77 16.80
N LEU A 69 -3.65 17.07 15.94
CA LEU A 69 -2.21 16.87 16.12
C LEU A 69 -1.42 18.18 15.99
N LYS A 70 -1.85 19.08 15.09
CA LYS A 70 -1.29 20.44 14.97
C LYS A 70 -1.56 21.28 16.23
N ASP A 71 -2.79 21.26 16.74
CA ASP A 71 -3.18 21.99 17.96
C ASP A 71 -2.40 21.53 19.20
N MET A 72 -2.01 20.25 19.23
CA MET A 72 -1.15 19.69 20.27
C MET A 72 0.34 20.01 20.08
N GLY A 73 0.71 20.63 18.96
CA GLY A 73 2.09 20.93 18.61
C GLY A 73 2.94 19.69 18.33
N LEU A 74 2.32 18.56 17.97
CA LEU A 74 3.02 17.30 17.70
C LEU A 74 3.47 17.16 16.25
N ILE A 75 2.86 17.91 15.34
CA ILE A 75 3.20 17.93 13.91
C ILE A 75 3.21 19.36 13.39
N GLU A 76 4.00 19.61 12.35
CA GLU A 76 4.05 20.88 11.64
C GLU A 76 3.19 20.84 10.37
N GLU A 77 3.01 21.99 9.72
CA GLU A 77 2.42 22.03 8.39
C GLU A 77 3.40 21.46 7.36
N PHE A 78 2.96 20.43 6.66
CA PHE A 78 3.74 19.78 5.62
C PHE A 78 2.99 19.75 4.30
N GLU A 79 3.69 20.14 3.25
CA GLU A 79 3.26 19.95 1.87
C GLU A 79 4.19 18.96 1.17
N CYS A 80 3.60 17.99 0.48
CA CYS A 80 4.40 17.06 -0.31
C CYS A 80 5.04 17.81 -1.48
N GLN A 81 6.36 17.76 -1.58
CA GLN A 81 7.13 18.40 -2.66
C GLN A 81 6.81 17.83 -4.06
N SER A 82 6.10 16.70 -4.14
CA SER A 82 5.60 16.11 -5.39
C SER A 82 4.18 16.58 -5.74
N GLY A 83 3.56 17.47 -4.94
CA GLY A 83 2.20 17.98 -5.17
C GLY A 83 1.07 17.12 -4.58
N GLY A 84 1.41 16.17 -3.70
CA GLY A 84 0.42 15.35 -2.98
C GLY A 84 -0.07 15.98 -1.67
N THR A 85 -1.22 15.53 -1.20
CA THR A 85 -1.76 15.90 0.12
C THR A 85 -1.63 14.70 1.06
N ILE A 86 -1.19 14.94 2.31
CA ILE A 86 -1.21 13.91 3.35
C ILE A 86 -2.58 13.87 4.01
N TYR A 87 -3.10 12.66 4.24
CA TYR A 87 -4.36 12.43 4.93
C TYR A 87 -4.26 11.22 5.87
N ALA A 88 -5.05 11.21 6.93
CA ALA A 88 -5.22 10.04 7.80
C ALA A 88 -6.21 9.04 7.16
N GLU A 89 -5.84 7.76 7.12
CA GLU A 89 -6.68 6.72 6.52
C GLU A 89 -7.91 6.45 7.40
N GLU A 90 -9.12 6.57 6.85
CA GLU A 90 -10.36 6.47 7.64
C GLU A 90 -10.50 5.14 8.42
N ASN A 91 -10.13 4.01 7.81
CA ASN A 91 -10.18 2.71 8.49
C ASN A 91 -9.23 2.62 9.68
N SER A 92 -8.08 3.28 9.57
CA SER A 92 -7.10 3.34 10.64
C SER A 92 -7.58 4.19 11.83
N ILE A 93 -8.35 5.25 11.54
CA ILE A 93 -9.01 6.10 12.54
C ILE A 93 -10.08 5.29 13.29
N LYS A 94 -10.96 4.59 12.56
CA LYS A 94 -12.00 3.71 13.13
C LYS A 94 -11.43 2.57 13.96
N ALA A 95 -10.26 2.06 13.57
CA ALA A 95 -9.53 1.03 14.33
C ALA A 95 -8.75 1.59 15.53
N GLY A 96 -8.72 2.92 15.72
CA GLY A 96 -7.96 3.57 16.79
C GLY A 96 -6.43 3.58 16.58
N ASN A 97 -5.93 3.11 15.44
CA ASN A 97 -4.51 3.01 15.11
C ASN A 97 -4.24 3.82 13.83
N VAL A 98 -4.26 5.15 13.97
CA VAL A 98 -4.19 6.09 12.86
C VAL A 98 -2.93 5.88 12.01
N SER A 99 -3.14 5.72 10.71
CA SER A 99 -2.14 5.63 9.66
C SER A 99 -2.29 6.85 8.74
N PHE A 100 -1.18 7.32 8.16
CA PHE A 100 -1.16 8.48 7.26
C PHE A 100 -0.73 8.07 5.86
N ARG A 101 -1.41 8.58 4.84
CA ARG A 101 -1.18 8.33 3.42
C ARG A 101 -0.95 9.63 2.66
N CYS A 102 -0.31 9.54 1.49
CA CYS A 102 -0.11 10.67 0.58
C CYS A 102 -0.77 10.38 -0.77
N THR A 103 -1.53 11.34 -1.28
CA THR A 103 -2.21 11.19 -2.57
C THR A 103 -1.24 10.97 -3.74
N TYR A 104 -0.03 11.56 -3.73
CA TYR A 104 0.95 11.33 -4.81
C TYR A 104 1.69 10.00 -4.63
N HIS A 105 2.28 9.75 -3.46
CA HIS A 105 3.22 8.64 -3.27
C HIS A 105 2.57 7.30 -2.92
N ASP A 106 1.38 7.30 -2.32
CA ASP A 106 0.64 6.05 -2.06
C ASP A 106 -0.47 5.85 -3.07
N ASP A 107 -1.24 6.89 -3.38
CA ASP A 107 -2.42 6.76 -4.25
C ASP A 107 -2.11 7.04 -5.73
N GLY A 108 -0.94 7.62 -6.02
CA GLY A 108 -0.46 7.80 -7.39
C GLY A 108 -1.02 9.01 -8.16
N LYS A 109 -1.50 10.03 -7.45
CA LYS A 109 -1.92 11.33 -8.00
C LYS A 109 -0.72 12.11 -8.52
N LYS A 110 -0.62 12.40 -9.82
CA LYS A 110 0.43 13.28 -10.38
C LYS A 110 -0.02 14.75 -10.36
N PRO A 111 0.91 15.72 -10.41
CA PRO A 111 0.59 17.14 -10.55
C PRO A 111 -0.30 17.37 -11.78
N GLY A 112 -1.50 17.90 -11.54
CA GLY A 112 -2.50 18.14 -12.59
C GLY A 112 -3.57 17.05 -12.71
N ASP A 113 -3.44 15.93 -12.00
CA ASP A 113 -4.49 14.92 -11.95
C ASP A 113 -5.65 15.40 -11.06
N GLU A 114 -6.86 15.34 -11.61
CA GLU A 114 -8.10 15.38 -10.81
C GLU A 114 -8.20 14.13 -9.93
N GLU A 115 -9.00 14.18 -8.86
CA GLU A 115 -9.10 13.12 -7.84
C GLU A 115 -9.52 11.74 -8.43
N GLU A 116 -10.13 11.75 -9.62
CA GLU A 116 -10.58 10.56 -10.36
C GLU A 116 -9.50 9.93 -11.27
N ASN A 117 -8.32 10.55 -11.42
CA ASN A 117 -7.25 10.10 -12.35
C ASN A 117 -6.02 9.50 -11.64
N LEU A 118 -6.23 8.84 -10.50
CA LEU A 118 -5.16 8.18 -9.74
C LEU A 118 -4.55 7.01 -10.53
N THR A 119 -3.21 6.92 -10.59
CA THR A 119 -2.48 5.84 -11.33
C THR A 119 -1.49 5.09 -10.45
N GLY A 120 -1.47 3.75 -10.50
CA GLY A 120 -0.51 2.93 -9.74
C GLY A 120 -1.16 2.19 -8.59
N THR A 121 -0.39 1.42 -7.81
CA THR A 121 -0.89 0.41 -6.88
C THR A 121 -1.94 0.90 -5.87
N GLY A 122 -1.91 2.19 -5.53
CA GLY A 122 -2.88 2.81 -4.63
C GLY A 122 -4.18 3.27 -5.27
N SER A 123 -4.29 3.34 -6.60
CA SER A 123 -5.53 3.76 -7.26
C SER A 123 -6.51 2.61 -7.43
N ALA A 124 -6.10 1.43 -7.94
CA ALA A 124 -6.99 0.27 -7.92
C ALA A 124 -7.32 -0.16 -6.49
N LEU A 125 -6.34 -0.09 -5.58
CA LEU A 125 -6.58 -0.37 -4.16
C LEU A 125 -7.61 0.59 -3.55
N LYS A 126 -7.46 1.90 -3.76
CA LYS A 126 -8.38 2.91 -3.22
C LYS A 126 -9.78 2.80 -3.83
N ASN A 127 -9.88 2.68 -5.16
CA ASN A 127 -11.17 2.51 -5.83
C ASN A 127 -11.92 1.26 -5.32
N LEU A 128 -11.19 0.15 -5.12
CA LEU A 128 -11.76 -1.06 -4.55
C LEU A 128 -12.12 -0.87 -3.06
N GLN A 129 -11.30 -0.15 -2.28
CA GLN A 129 -11.57 0.18 -0.87
C GLN A 129 -12.87 0.96 -0.70
N ASP A 130 -13.02 2.04 -1.45
CA ASP A 130 -14.17 2.93 -1.36
C ASP A 130 -15.46 2.19 -1.76
N ALA A 131 -15.42 1.46 -2.87
CA ALA A 131 -16.57 0.70 -3.36
C ALA A 131 -17.02 -0.42 -2.40
N LEU A 132 -16.07 -1.16 -1.82
CA LEU A 132 -16.39 -2.24 -0.89
C LEU A 132 -16.90 -1.71 0.44
N LYS A 133 -16.40 -0.57 0.91
CA LYS A 133 -16.84 0.04 2.15
C LYS A 133 -18.32 0.44 2.08
N ASP A 134 -18.70 1.17 1.04
CA ASP A 134 -20.09 1.60 0.83
C ASP A 134 -21.04 0.41 0.65
N ALA A 135 -20.56 -0.60 -0.08
CA ALA A 135 -21.29 -1.85 -0.25
C ALA A 135 -21.46 -2.62 1.06
N TRP A 136 -20.42 -2.72 1.89
CA TRP A 136 -20.46 -3.44 3.16
C TRP A 136 -21.43 -2.79 4.14
N GLU A 137 -21.34 -1.47 4.32
CA GLU A 137 -22.23 -0.71 5.21
C GLU A 137 -23.70 -0.85 4.80
N SER A 138 -23.97 -0.89 3.49
CA SER A 138 -25.32 -1.14 2.97
C SER A 138 -25.76 -2.59 3.17
N TYR A 139 -24.86 -3.55 2.96
CA TYR A 139 -25.11 -4.99 3.07
C TYR A 139 -25.46 -5.40 4.50
N ILE A 140 -24.77 -4.88 5.52
CA ILE A 140 -24.99 -5.27 6.91
C ILE A 140 -26.25 -4.67 7.56
N LYS A 141 -26.93 -3.72 6.89
CA LYS A 141 -28.21 -3.16 7.37
C LYS A 141 -29.32 -4.20 7.39
N ASP A 142 -29.29 -5.16 6.47
CA ASP A 142 -30.18 -6.31 6.51
C ASP A 142 -29.61 -7.38 7.46
N LYS A 143 -30.31 -7.63 8.57
CA LYS A 143 -29.90 -8.61 9.58
C LYS A 143 -29.93 -10.06 9.07
N ASN A 144 -30.60 -10.33 7.95
CA ASN A 144 -30.64 -11.65 7.33
C ASN A 144 -29.40 -11.95 6.49
N ASN A 145 -28.59 -10.94 6.18
CA ASN A 145 -27.39 -11.12 5.39
C ASN A 145 -26.29 -11.82 6.20
N SER A 146 -25.63 -12.78 5.55
CA SER A 146 -24.53 -13.50 6.18
C SER A 146 -23.27 -12.66 6.16
N LYS A 147 -22.72 -12.35 7.33
CA LYS A 147 -21.47 -11.59 7.50
C LYS A 147 -20.24 -12.47 7.24
N ASN A 148 -20.13 -12.98 6.02
CA ASN A 148 -18.97 -13.75 5.58
C ASN A 148 -18.49 -13.28 4.21
N ASN A 149 -17.20 -13.51 3.96
CA ASN A 149 -16.51 -13.14 2.74
C ASN A 149 -17.27 -13.52 1.45
N THR A 150 -17.62 -14.80 1.31
CA THR A 150 -18.22 -15.33 0.08
C THR A 150 -19.56 -14.69 -0.20
N ALA A 151 -20.46 -14.63 0.79
CA ALA A 151 -21.81 -14.10 0.61
C ALA A 151 -21.79 -12.60 0.27
N PHE A 152 -20.93 -11.84 0.95
CA PHE A 152 -20.78 -10.41 0.67
C PHE A 152 -20.19 -10.15 -0.71
N LEU A 153 -19.06 -10.78 -1.05
CA LEU A 153 -18.39 -10.54 -2.33
C LEU A 153 -19.21 -11.05 -3.52
N GLN A 154 -19.95 -12.16 -3.38
CA GLN A 154 -20.93 -12.59 -4.38
C GLN A 154 -22.00 -11.53 -4.61
N ASN A 155 -22.55 -10.96 -3.54
CA ASN A 155 -23.53 -9.88 -3.66
C ASN A 155 -22.92 -8.64 -4.32
N PHE A 156 -21.70 -8.27 -3.94
CA PHE A 156 -20.98 -7.14 -4.50
C PHE A 156 -20.77 -7.29 -6.02
N PHE A 157 -20.17 -8.40 -6.47
CA PHE A 157 -19.87 -8.63 -7.89
C PHE A 157 -21.10 -8.95 -8.74
N LYS A 158 -22.21 -9.40 -8.13
CA LYS A 158 -23.48 -9.52 -8.83
C LYS A 158 -24.08 -8.16 -9.19
N ASN A 159 -23.84 -7.17 -8.34
CA ASN A 159 -24.39 -5.81 -8.47
C ASN A 159 -23.41 -4.82 -9.11
N ASN A 160 -22.15 -5.21 -9.30
CA ASN A 160 -21.07 -4.36 -9.79
C ASN A 160 -20.21 -5.12 -10.79
N ASN A 161 -19.79 -4.47 -11.88
CA ASN A 161 -18.89 -5.10 -12.84
C ASN A 161 -17.49 -5.29 -12.22
N SER A 162 -17.03 -6.54 -12.12
CA SER A 162 -15.75 -6.86 -11.49
C SER A 162 -14.55 -6.29 -12.23
N GLU A 163 -14.65 -6.09 -13.55
CA GLU A 163 -13.57 -5.51 -14.37
C GLU A 163 -13.27 -4.04 -14.03
N ASP A 164 -14.23 -3.33 -13.42
CA ASP A 164 -14.04 -1.94 -13.00
C ASP A 164 -13.08 -1.83 -11.80
N TYR A 165 -12.99 -2.89 -11.00
CA TYR A 165 -12.23 -2.92 -9.74
C TYR A 165 -11.03 -3.85 -9.75
N LEU A 166 -11.08 -4.95 -10.51
CA LEU A 166 -10.01 -5.97 -10.55
C LEU A 166 -8.97 -5.64 -11.63
N LYS A 167 -8.32 -4.48 -11.49
CA LYS A 167 -7.29 -4.02 -12.41
C LYS A 167 -5.94 -4.64 -12.09
N LYS A 168 -5.16 -4.92 -13.15
CA LYS A 168 -3.77 -5.33 -13.04
C LYS A 168 -2.88 -4.11 -12.90
N GLU A 169 -2.02 -4.10 -11.90
CA GLU A 169 -1.10 -3.01 -11.62
C GLU A 169 0.24 -3.53 -11.17
N LYS A 170 1.28 -2.71 -11.37
CA LYS A 170 2.60 -2.97 -10.79
C LYS A 170 2.61 -2.51 -9.35
N VAL A 171 3.38 -3.23 -8.53
CA VAL A 171 3.59 -2.88 -7.10
C VAL A 171 4.93 -2.16 -6.88
N SER A 172 5.59 -1.70 -7.96
CA SER A 172 6.85 -0.94 -7.93
C SER A 172 6.74 0.37 -7.17
N ASP A 173 5.54 0.94 -7.14
CA ASP A 173 5.25 2.15 -6.39
C ASP A 173 5.19 1.89 -4.89
N VAL A 174 5.04 0.64 -4.45
CA VAL A 174 5.17 0.24 -3.03
C VAL A 174 6.57 -0.27 -2.75
N LEU A 175 7.06 -1.18 -3.59
CA LEU A 175 8.38 -1.80 -3.52
C LEU A 175 9.44 -0.97 -4.26
N THR A 176 9.70 0.23 -3.77
CA THR A 176 10.82 1.03 -4.27
C THR A 176 12.17 0.41 -3.96
N GLU A 177 13.23 0.88 -4.61
CA GLU A 177 14.61 0.50 -4.28
C GLU A 177 14.93 0.60 -2.79
N ASP A 178 14.54 1.69 -2.12
CA ASP A 178 14.78 1.88 -0.68
C ASP A 178 14.01 0.86 0.17
N GLN A 179 12.76 0.58 -0.20
CA GLN A 179 11.95 -0.42 0.49
C GLN A 179 12.47 -1.84 0.25
N ILE A 180 12.91 -2.14 -0.97
CA ILE A 180 13.55 -3.41 -1.31
C ILE A 180 14.85 -3.58 -0.52
N GLU A 181 15.66 -2.53 -0.36
CA GLU A 181 16.88 -2.58 0.45
C GLU A 181 16.58 -2.89 1.91
N LYS A 182 15.61 -2.19 2.52
CA LYS A 182 15.19 -2.41 3.91
C LYS A 182 14.58 -3.79 4.12
N LEU A 183 13.68 -4.20 3.23
CA LEU A 183 13.06 -5.52 3.26
C LEU A 183 14.09 -6.63 3.11
N ALA A 184 15.03 -6.50 2.18
CA ALA A 184 16.06 -7.51 1.96
C ALA A 184 16.93 -7.70 3.20
N LYS A 185 17.29 -6.60 3.87
CA LYS A 185 18.01 -6.68 5.14
C LYS A 185 17.17 -7.37 6.23
N SER A 186 15.92 -6.95 6.42
CA SER A 186 15.04 -7.56 7.43
C SER A 186 14.75 -9.03 7.16
N MET A 187 14.56 -9.40 5.89
CA MET A 187 14.39 -10.79 5.44
C MET A 187 15.65 -11.61 5.71
N ASN A 188 16.84 -11.10 5.39
CA ASN A 188 18.10 -11.80 5.64
C ASN A 188 18.35 -12.01 7.15
N GLU A 189 18.05 -11.00 7.97
CA GLU A 189 18.16 -11.11 9.44
C GLU A 189 17.22 -12.18 10.01
N LYS A 190 16.03 -12.35 9.43
CA LYS A 190 15.04 -13.37 9.84
C LYS A 190 15.24 -14.74 9.18
N GLN A 191 15.86 -14.78 8.01
CA GLN A 191 16.07 -15.97 7.18
C GLN A 191 17.51 -15.98 6.66
N SER A 192 18.44 -16.48 7.49
CA SER A 192 19.87 -16.54 7.18
C SER A 192 20.22 -17.42 5.98
N ASP A 193 19.26 -18.23 5.50
CA ASP A 193 19.45 -19.16 4.38
C ASP A 193 19.57 -18.46 3.02
N TYR A 194 19.20 -17.17 2.92
CA TYR A 194 19.22 -16.40 1.68
C TYR A 194 20.01 -15.11 1.82
N THR A 195 20.89 -14.84 0.86
CA THR A 195 21.68 -13.60 0.84
C THR A 195 20.80 -12.38 0.50
N GLU A 196 21.19 -11.20 0.98
CA GLU A 196 20.52 -9.94 0.60
C GLU A 196 20.41 -9.78 -0.93
N THR A 197 21.45 -10.16 -1.67
CA THR A 197 21.45 -10.06 -3.14
C THR A 197 20.36 -10.94 -3.78
N GLN A 198 20.19 -12.18 -3.29
CA GLN A 198 19.12 -13.07 -3.75
C GLN A 198 17.74 -12.46 -3.46
N ILE A 199 17.55 -11.97 -2.23
CA ILE A 199 16.28 -11.37 -1.81
C ILE A 199 15.95 -10.12 -2.64
N LYS A 200 16.92 -9.20 -2.81
CA LYS A 200 16.75 -7.99 -3.65
C LYS A 200 16.34 -8.35 -5.07
N SER A 201 16.98 -9.36 -5.67
CA SER A 201 16.64 -9.80 -7.03
C SER A 201 15.19 -10.30 -7.13
N VAL A 202 14.72 -11.06 -6.15
CA VAL A 202 13.35 -11.58 -6.12
C VAL A 202 12.34 -10.45 -5.92
N LEU A 203 12.60 -9.53 -4.98
CA LEU A 203 11.74 -8.39 -4.70
C LEU A 203 11.66 -7.43 -5.89
N GLN A 204 12.77 -7.18 -6.59
CA GLN A 204 12.80 -6.36 -7.81
C GLN A 204 11.98 -6.98 -8.94
N LYS A 205 12.07 -8.32 -9.11
CA LYS A 205 11.23 -9.03 -10.08
C LYS A 205 9.75 -8.88 -9.72
N TYR A 206 9.40 -9.12 -8.46
CA TYR A 206 8.02 -9.02 -7.97
C TYR A 206 7.46 -7.60 -8.09
N ALA A 207 8.26 -6.58 -7.80
CA ALA A 207 7.91 -5.16 -7.93
C ALA A 207 7.40 -4.81 -9.34
N ASN A 208 7.99 -5.44 -10.37
CA ASN A 208 7.68 -5.17 -11.76
C ASN A 208 6.61 -6.10 -12.35
N SER A 209 6.14 -7.10 -11.60
CA SER A 209 5.06 -7.98 -12.01
C SER A 209 3.72 -7.24 -12.02
N GLU A 210 2.88 -7.56 -13.00
CA GLU A 210 1.50 -7.09 -13.04
C GLU A 210 0.62 -7.99 -12.17
N LEU A 211 0.08 -7.44 -11.09
CA LEU A 211 -0.70 -8.14 -10.09
C LEU A 211 -2.10 -7.57 -10.02
N THR A 212 -3.09 -8.43 -9.80
CA THR A 212 -4.47 -8.00 -9.55
C THR A 212 -4.67 -7.85 -8.05
N VAL A 213 -5.20 -6.71 -7.63
CA VAL A 213 -5.66 -6.52 -6.25
C VAL A 213 -7.03 -7.18 -6.06
N ALA A 214 -7.18 -7.95 -4.99
CA ALA A 214 -8.43 -8.58 -4.63
C ALA A 214 -8.69 -8.46 -3.13
N PRO A 215 -9.96 -8.30 -2.71
CA PRO A 215 -10.33 -8.19 -1.31
C PRO A 215 -10.60 -9.56 -0.68
N TYR A 216 -10.44 -9.60 0.64
CA TYR A 216 -10.95 -10.65 1.51
C TYR A 216 -11.59 -9.99 2.74
N VAL A 217 -12.86 -10.33 2.99
CA VAL A 217 -13.65 -9.68 4.05
C VAL A 217 -13.81 -10.62 5.24
N LEU A 218 -13.33 -10.20 6.39
CA LEU A 218 -13.48 -10.91 7.66
C LEU A 218 -14.90 -10.73 8.22
N ARG A 219 -15.27 -11.58 9.17
CA ARG A 219 -16.62 -11.59 9.77
C ARG A 219 -17.00 -10.31 10.51
N ASP A 220 -16.01 -9.61 11.03
CA ASP A 220 -16.13 -8.32 11.70
C ASP A 220 -16.28 -7.14 10.72
N GLY A 221 -16.13 -7.40 9.40
CA GLY A 221 -16.16 -6.39 8.35
C GLY A 221 -14.79 -5.82 8.00
N THR A 222 -13.73 -6.27 8.68
CA THR A 222 -12.36 -5.90 8.34
C THR A 222 -12.00 -6.45 6.97
N ILE A 223 -11.42 -5.63 6.08
CA ILE A 223 -11.04 -6.05 4.73
C ILE A 223 -9.51 -6.11 4.61
N VAL A 224 -9.02 -7.27 4.15
CA VAL A 224 -7.62 -7.47 3.76
C VAL A 224 -7.55 -7.46 2.24
N TYR A 225 -6.58 -6.74 1.69
CA TYR A 225 -6.35 -6.71 0.25
C TYR A 225 -5.11 -7.52 -0.07
N TYR A 226 -5.17 -8.36 -1.09
CA TYR A 226 -4.05 -9.19 -1.51
C TYR A 226 -3.78 -9.03 -2.99
N TYR A 227 -2.52 -9.20 -3.37
CA TYR A 227 -2.05 -9.03 -4.73
C TYR A 227 -1.70 -10.39 -5.32
N THR A 228 -2.34 -10.75 -6.43
CA THR A 228 -2.18 -12.08 -7.04
C THR A 228 -1.90 -11.99 -8.53
N GLU A 229 -1.08 -12.92 -9.03
CA GLU A 229 -0.79 -13.07 -10.46
C GLU A 229 -1.98 -13.67 -11.23
N ASP A 230 -2.81 -14.47 -10.55
CA ASP A 230 -3.95 -15.17 -11.14
C ASP A 230 -5.26 -14.80 -10.43
N ALA A 231 -5.97 -13.80 -10.96
CA ALA A 231 -7.35 -13.50 -10.58
C ALA A 231 -8.38 -14.00 -11.60
N SER A 232 -8.01 -14.97 -12.46
CA SER A 232 -8.81 -15.34 -13.65
C SER A 232 -10.23 -15.80 -13.35
N ARG A 233 -10.46 -16.33 -12.13
CA ARG A 233 -11.76 -16.78 -11.63
C ARG A 233 -12.43 -15.78 -10.70
N PHE A 234 -11.67 -14.91 -10.05
CA PHE A 234 -12.20 -14.02 -9.03
C PHE A 234 -13.04 -12.91 -9.66
N GLY A 235 -14.25 -12.67 -9.15
CA GLY A 235 -15.21 -11.68 -9.67
C GLY A 235 -15.95 -12.08 -10.95
N LYS A 236 -15.60 -13.19 -11.62
CA LYS A 236 -16.32 -13.67 -12.82
C LYS A 236 -17.49 -14.56 -12.43
N ASN A 237 -18.67 -14.30 -12.98
CA ASN A 237 -19.91 -15.00 -12.62
C ASN A 237 -20.10 -15.10 -11.09
N ASP A 238 -19.84 -13.99 -10.41
CA ASP A 238 -19.90 -13.86 -8.94
C ASP A 238 -18.93 -14.80 -8.18
N SER A 239 -17.94 -15.40 -8.84
CA SER A 239 -17.02 -16.34 -8.18
C SER A 239 -16.08 -15.61 -7.22
N THR A 240 -15.95 -16.14 -6.00
CA THR A 240 -15.07 -15.63 -4.94
C THR A 240 -13.89 -16.57 -4.71
N ASN A 241 -13.44 -17.26 -5.75
CA ASN A 241 -12.31 -18.17 -5.66
C ASN A 241 -11.02 -17.38 -5.49
N HIS A 242 -10.50 -17.37 -4.27
CA HIS A 242 -9.24 -16.71 -3.96
C HIS A 242 -8.04 -17.50 -4.50
N SER A 243 -7.01 -16.77 -4.88
CA SER A 243 -5.74 -17.30 -5.34
C SER A 243 -4.64 -17.03 -4.32
N THR A 244 -3.49 -17.65 -4.54
CA THR A 244 -2.34 -17.45 -3.66
C THR A 244 -1.76 -16.05 -3.84
N THR A 245 -1.10 -15.57 -2.79
CA THR A 245 -0.44 -14.27 -2.79
C THR A 245 0.90 -14.32 -2.05
N SER A 246 1.76 -13.36 -2.36
CA SER A 246 2.97 -13.05 -1.60
C SER A 246 2.98 -11.63 -1.04
N MET A 247 1.93 -10.83 -1.28
CA MET A 247 1.85 -9.44 -0.84
C MET A 247 0.43 -9.07 -0.45
N MET A 248 0.30 -8.43 0.71
CA MET A 248 -0.98 -7.97 1.24
C MET A 248 -0.91 -6.53 1.72
N TYR A 249 -2.07 -5.90 1.76
CA TYR A 249 -2.30 -4.65 2.43
C TYR A 249 -3.35 -4.86 3.52
N TYR A 250 -2.99 -4.46 4.73
CA TYR A 250 -3.84 -4.56 5.90
C TYR A 250 -3.58 -3.38 6.84
N ASN A 251 -4.63 -2.64 7.16
CA ASN A 251 -4.62 -1.55 8.16
C ASN A 251 -3.45 -0.56 7.97
N GLY A 252 -3.37 0.07 6.79
CA GLY A 252 -2.32 1.04 6.47
C GLY A 252 -0.94 0.44 6.22
N THR A 253 -0.78 -0.87 6.32
CA THR A 253 0.53 -1.53 6.30
C THR A 253 0.58 -2.57 5.19
N TRP A 254 1.67 -2.52 4.42
CA TRP A 254 1.96 -3.51 3.40
C TRP A 254 2.77 -4.63 4.03
N TYR A 255 2.43 -5.87 3.71
CA TYR A 255 3.10 -7.07 4.19
C TYR A 255 3.60 -7.89 3.02
N MET A 256 4.84 -8.34 3.12
CA MET A 256 5.50 -9.20 2.16
C MET A 256 5.75 -10.57 2.77
N ALA A 257 5.48 -11.62 1.98
CA ALA A 257 5.77 -12.99 2.37
C ALA A 257 7.29 -13.22 2.48
N PRO A 258 7.73 -14.15 3.35
CA PRO A 258 9.12 -14.54 3.42
C PRO A 258 9.56 -15.27 2.13
N MET A 259 10.87 -15.45 1.98
CA MET A 259 11.44 -16.27 0.90
C MET A 259 11.05 -17.75 1.07
N ALA A 260 10.74 -18.43 -0.03
CA ALA A 260 10.51 -19.88 -0.06
C ALA A 260 11.65 -20.66 -0.73
N SER A 261 12.34 -20.03 -1.68
CA SER A 261 13.62 -20.50 -2.23
C SER A 261 14.44 -19.30 -2.69
N ALA A 262 15.69 -19.54 -3.09
CA ALA A 262 16.63 -18.49 -3.49
C ALA A 262 16.12 -17.56 -4.63
N ASP A 263 15.09 -17.98 -5.35
CA ASP A 263 14.54 -17.33 -6.54
C ASP A 263 13.04 -17.01 -6.44
N LYS A 264 12.38 -17.28 -5.29
CA LYS A 264 10.95 -17.02 -5.13
C LYS A 264 10.51 -16.71 -3.69
N LEU A 265 9.51 -15.84 -3.60
CA LEU A 265 8.74 -15.62 -2.37
C LEU A 265 7.82 -16.81 -2.07
N LYS A 266 7.42 -16.96 -0.81
CA LYS A 266 6.40 -17.91 -0.38
C LYS A 266 5.05 -17.52 -0.97
N ASN A 267 4.69 -18.11 -2.10
CA ASN A 267 3.42 -17.91 -2.80
C ASN A 267 2.47 -19.10 -2.56
N GLY A 268 1.93 -19.21 -1.34
CA GLY A 268 1.07 -20.33 -0.95
C GLY A 268 -0.07 -19.96 -0.02
N PHE A 269 -0.23 -18.68 0.29
CA PHE A 269 -1.25 -18.25 1.23
C PHE A 269 -2.59 -17.99 0.54
N TYR A 270 -3.63 -18.60 1.09
CA TYR A 270 -5.02 -18.32 0.75
C TYR A 270 -5.63 -17.44 1.84
N PRO A 271 -6.20 -16.27 1.50
CA PRO A 271 -6.92 -15.40 2.43
C PRO A 271 -7.99 -16.10 3.28
N ALA A 272 -8.54 -17.23 2.81
CA ALA A 272 -9.44 -18.08 3.57
C ALA A 272 -8.89 -18.56 4.93
N ASN A 273 -7.57 -18.51 5.13
CA ASN A 273 -6.91 -18.88 6.38
C ASN A 273 -7.13 -17.86 7.52
N PHE A 274 -7.59 -16.63 7.24
CA PHE A 274 -7.95 -15.63 8.28
C PHE A 274 -9.23 -15.99 9.05
N ASN A 275 -9.92 -17.08 8.71
CA ASN A 275 -11.11 -17.52 9.42
C ASN A 275 -10.82 -18.03 10.84
N SER A 276 -9.57 -18.36 11.17
CA SER A 276 -9.18 -18.94 12.46
C SER A 276 -8.33 -18.03 13.36
N GLU A 277 -7.75 -16.96 12.82
CA GLU A 277 -6.85 -16.05 13.54
C GLU A 277 -6.87 -14.65 12.89
N SER A 278 -6.58 -13.61 13.67
CA SER A 278 -6.55 -12.24 13.14
C SER A 278 -5.41 -12.05 12.14
N PRO A 279 -5.51 -11.09 11.18
CA PRO A 279 -4.44 -10.86 10.22
C PRO A 279 -3.09 -10.53 10.88
N SER A 280 -3.10 -9.77 11.97
CA SER A 280 -1.88 -9.45 12.74
C SER A 280 -1.21 -10.68 13.35
N GLU A 281 -1.99 -11.58 13.97
CA GLU A 281 -1.46 -12.84 14.53
C GLU A 281 -0.90 -13.73 13.42
N PHE A 282 -1.64 -13.83 12.30
CA PHE A 282 -1.24 -14.57 11.12
C PHE A 282 0.11 -14.09 10.58
N PHE A 283 0.28 -12.78 10.37
CA PHE A 283 1.52 -12.22 9.83
C PHE A 283 2.72 -12.51 10.73
N GLY A 284 2.56 -12.43 12.05
CA GLY A 284 3.61 -12.76 13.00
C GLY A 284 4.00 -14.24 12.95
N LYS A 285 3.02 -15.15 12.93
CA LYS A 285 3.23 -16.60 12.91
C LYS A 285 3.84 -17.10 11.61
N GLU A 286 3.37 -16.62 10.46
CA GLU A 286 3.86 -17.04 9.15
C GLU A 286 5.12 -16.30 8.69
N GLY A 287 5.65 -15.40 9.53
CA GLY A 287 6.90 -14.68 9.27
C GLY A 287 6.79 -13.63 8.18
N TRP A 288 5.61 -13.04 7.97
CA TRP A 288 5.44 -11.92 7.05
C TRP A 288 6.14 -10.67 7.59
N ILE A 289 6.60 -9.83 6.67
CA ILE A 289 7.44 -8.68 6.98
C ILE A 289 6.74 -7.41 6.49
N ALA A 290 6.58 -6.44 7.38
CA ALA A 290 6.04 -5.14 7.04
C ALA A 290 6.99 -4.40 6.09
N VAL A 291 6.43 -3.77 5.06
CA VAL A 291 7.20 -3.00 4.07
C VAL A 291 7.43 -1.58 4.53
N ASN A 292 6.42 -0.90 5.08
CA ASN A 292 6.47 0.51 5.48
C ASN A 292 6.72 0.73 6.96
#